data_AF-A0A8S3GZS5-F1
#
_entry.id   AF-A0A8S3GZS5-F1
#
_cell.length_a   1.000
_cell.length_b   1.000
_cell.length_c   1.000
_cell.angle_alpha   90.00
_cell.angle_beta   90.00
_cell.angle_gamma   90.00
#
_symmetry.space_group_name_H-M   'P 1'
#
loop_
_entity.id
_entity.type
_entity.pdbx_description
1 polymer ?
#
loop_
_entity_poly.entity_id
_entity_poly.type
_entity_poly.pdbx_seq_one_letter_code
_entity_poly.pdbx_strand_id
1 'polypeptide(L)'
;MNNICNHVFTVFINLTHLTFYDAAHQNNARLSFDVPFPTFSSSSLLVLKIKVQTFDVCLYILDGRFEQLHTLDIELANILSPSEIENQRKIPNLKYFVLCCMSRTWYYDELILPLIYRMSNLEELGLSFTTTVKETFIDGNNLKQNILNQMSQLKHFTFDIRSVMFIKNQMNLPSKEDIQETFIDLQYTKIISCVDYFREYKRGLCHIYSYPFLMRRFKNVTNNFAGGLYPYVRVVTLYDEHPFEHEFFIRISQSFPCMEKLIINNRYGQNQKESYKLMNDKS
;
A
#
# COMPACT_ATOMS: atom_id res chain seq x y z
N MET A 1 -9.11 11.02 -28.48
CA MET A 1 -8.67 12.11 -27.58
C MET A 1 -7.16 12.18 -27.68
N ASN A 2 -6.58 13.30 -28.12
CA ASN A 2 -5.11 13.40 -28.27
C ASN A 2 -4.46 13.21 -26.90
N ASN A 3 -3.54 12.24 -26.80
CA ASN A 3 -2.87 11.88 -25.57
C ASN A 3 -2.03 13.08 -25.08
N ILE A 4 -2.50 13.75 -24.02
CA ILE A 4 -1.87 14.96 -23.46
C ILE A 4 -0.42 14.70 -23.04
N CYS A 5 -0.08 13.47 -22.65
CA CYS A 5 1.28 13.09 -22.31
C CYS A 5 2.22 13.21 -23.52
N ASN A 6 1.78 12.80 -24.71
CA ASN A 6 2.58 12.94 -25.93
C ASN A 6 2.90 14.41 -26.21
N HIS A 7 1.91 15.29 -26.06
CA HIS A 7 2.12 16.72 -26.25
C HIS A 7 3.09 17.27 -25.20
N VAL A 8 2.94 16.91 -23.93
CA VAL A 8 3.86 17.35 -22.87
C VAL A 8 5.30 16.91 -23.16
N PHE A 9 5.53 15.63 -23.50
CA PHE A 9 6.88 15.15 -23.78
C PHE A 9 7.48 15.69 -25.07
N THR A 10 6.65 16.00 -26.07
CA THR A 10 7.11 16.58 -27.35
C THR A 10 7.42 18.06 -27.22
N VAL A 11 6.61 18.81 -26.46
CA VAL A 11 6.77 20.26 -26.28
C VAL A 11 7.88 20.57 -25.27
N PHE A 12 7.98 19.80 -24.19
CA PHE A 12 8.94 20.04 -23.11
C PHE A 12 10.10 19.04 -23.16
N ILE A 13 10.94 19.16 -24.18
CA ILE A 13 12.09 18.25 -24.43
C ILE A 13 13.15 18.22 -23.31
N ASN A 14 13.17 19.24 -22.44
CA ASN A 14 14.10 19.34 -21.31
C ASN A 14 13.41 19.07 -19.96
N LEU A 15 12.20 18.52 -19.97
CA LEU A 15 11.44 18.23 -18.76
C LEU A 15 12.15 17.14 -17.97
N THR A 16 12.55 17.45 -16.73
CA THR A 16 13.23 16.51 -15.82
C THR A 16 12.31 15.96 -14.74
N HIS A 17 11.23 16.67 -14.43
CA HIS A 17 10.27 16.32 -13.38
C HIS A 17 8.85 16.45 -13.91
N LEU A 18 8.05 15.40 -13.72
CA LEU A 18 6.65 15.42 -14.13
C LEU A 18 5.76 14.73 -13.10
N THR A 19 4.60 15.32 -12.84
CA THR A 19 3.58 14.73 -11.98
C THR A 19 2.24 14.73 -12.69
N PHE A 20 1.61 13.57 -12.81
CA PHE A 20 0.26 13.41 -13.35
C PHE A 20 -0.74 13.00 -12.28
N TYR A 21 -1.86 13.70 -12.22
CA TYR A 21 -2.99 13.35 -11.38
C TYR A 21 -4.21 13.07 -12.23
N ASP A 22 -4.79 11.87 -12.10
CA ASP A 22 -6.12 11.61 -12.65
C ASP A 22 -7.21 12.32 -11.84
N ALA A 23 -7.89 13.29 -12.45
CA ALA A 23 -8.96 14.07 -11.85
C ALA A 23 -10.25 13.25 -11.58
N ALA A 24 -10.37 12.03 -12.12
CA ALA A 24 -11.55 11.16 -12.01
C ALA A 24 -11.82 10.59 -10.62
N HIS A 25 -11.13 11.08 -9.59
CA HIS A 25 -11.30 10.67 -8.19
C HIS A 25 -12.67 11.05 -7.57
N GLN A 26 -13.64 11.54 -8.34
CA GLN A 26 -15.01 11.74 -7.86
C GLN A 26 -16.14 11.22 -8.77
N ASN A 27 -16.04 11.15 -10.10
CA ASN A 27 -17.11 10.55 -10.93
C ASN A 27 -16.61 10.24 -12.35
N ASN A 28 -16.75 8.98 -12.77
CA ASN A 28 -16.80 8.42 -14.13
C ASN A 28 -16.40 9.31 -15.33
N ALA A 29 -15.15 9.73 -15.41
CA ALA A 29 -14.50 10.02 -16.67
C ALA A 29 -13.08 9.47 -16.57
N ARG A 30 -12.84 8.27 -17.13
CA ARG A 30 -11.49 7.73 -17.22
C ARG A 30 -10.60 8.82 -17.83
N LEU A 31 -9.50 9.19 -17.19
CA LEU A 31 -8.29 9.40 -18.00
C LEU A 31 -7.99 8.00 -18.53
N SER A 32 -8.67 7.62 -19.61
CA SER A 32 -8.14 6.57 -20.45
C SER A 32 -6.83 7.17 -20.92
N PHE A 33 -5.77 6.68 -20.32
CA PHE A 33 -4.54 6.51 -21.04
C PHE A 33 -4.87 5.54 -22.19
N ASP A 34 -5.65 6.01 -23.16
CA ASP A 34 -5.52 5.56 -24.53
C ASP A 34 -4.14 6.06 -24.92
N VAL A 35 -3.14 5.31 -24.45
CA VAL A 35 -1.86 5.18 -25.08
C VAL A 35 -2.21 4.40 -26.33
N PRO A 36 -2.41 5.03 -27.50
CA PRO A 36 -2.13 4.28 -28.69
C PRO A 36 -0.68 3.79 -28.50
N PHE A 37 -0.51 2.48 -28.39
CA PHE A 37 0.74 1.82 -28.77
C PHE A 37 1.34 2.56 -29.99
N PRO A 38 2.66 2.80 -30.09
CA PRO A 38 3.64 3.34 -29.15
C PRO A 38 4.12 4.75 -29.59
N THR A 39 4.01 5.81 -28.79
CA THR A 39 4.44 7.16 -29.28
C THR A 39 5.11 8.11 -28.27
N PHE A 40 5.21 7.78 -26.98
CA PHE A 40 5.84 8.68 -26.00
C PHE A 40 7.07 8.09 -25.35
N SER A 41 8.17 8.83 -25.43
CA SER A 41 9.44 8.60 -24.72
C SER A 41 9.98 9.94 -24.25
N SER A 42 10.89 9.91 -23.27
CA SER A 42 11.67 11.09 -22.88
C SER A 42 13.09 10.67 -22.54
N SER A 43 14.06 11.36 -23.10
CA SER A 43 15.49 11.18 -22.82
C SER A 43 15.98 12.04 -21.66
N SER A 44 15.17 12.98 -21.14
CA SER A 44 15.56 13.92 -20.09
C SER A 44 14.86 13.70 -18.76
N LEU A 45 13.75 12.94 -18.75
CA LEU A 45 12.92 12.78 -17.57
C LEU A 45 13.64 11.93 -16.51
N LEU A 46 13.87 12.51 -15.34
CA LEU A 46 14.54 11.87 -14.21
C LEU A 46 13.55 11.43 -13.12
N VAL A 47 12.46 12.18 -12.95
CA VAL A 47 11.46 11.95 -11.91
C VAL A 47 10.06 11.94 -12.51
N LEU A 48 9.32 10.88 -12.24
CA LEU A 48 7.94 10.72 -12.66
C LEU A 48 7.07 10.33 -11.46
N LYS A 49 6.02 11.12 -11.22
CA LYS A 49 4.98 10.79 -10.24
C LYS A 49 3.65 10.65 -10.95
N ILE A 50 2.94 9.57 -10.69
CA ILE A 50 1.67 9.29 -11.36
C ILE A 50 0.64 8.78 -10.38
N LYS A 51 -0.60 9.15 -10.66
CA LYS A 51 -1.76 8.58 -10.01
C LYS A 51 -2.67 8.01 -11.08
N VAL A 52 -2.84 6.70 -11.09
CA VAL A 52 -3.55 6.00 -12.17
C VAL A 52 -4.60 5.03 -11.61
N GLN A 53 -5.60 4.73 -12.44
CA GLN A 53 -6.72 3.89 -12.01
C GLN A 53 -6.38 2.40 -11.99
N THR A 54 -5.60 1.91 -12.94
CA THR A 54 -5.29 0.48 -13.13
C THR A 54 -3.80 0.23 -13.27
N PHE A 55 -3.39 -1.00 -12.95
CA PHE A 55 -1.99 -1.45 -12.96
C PHE A 55 -1.37 -1.50 -14.37
N ASP A 56 -2.15 -1.84 -15.40
CA ASP A 56 -1.64 -1.99 -16.77
C ASP A 56 -1.01 -0.69 -17.31
N VAL A 57 -1.56 0.46 -16.91
CA VAL A 57 -1.01 1.78 -17.27
C VAL A 57 0.40 1.97 -16.71
N CYS A 58 0.67 1.45 -15.51
CA CYS A 58 2.01 1.52 -14.90
C CYS A 58 3.00 0.66 -15.67
N LEU A 59 2.59 -0.53 -16.08
CA LEU A 59 3.44 -1.45 -16.81
C LEU A 59 3.95 -0.87 -18.14
N TYR A 60 3.13 -0.08 -18.83
CA TYR A 60 3.56 0.64 -20.03
C TYR A 60 4.64 1.68 -19.74
N ILE A 61 4.57 2.40 -18.63
CA ILE A 61 5.61 3.37 -18.25
C ILE A 61 6.95 2.66 -17.98
N LEU A 62 6.90 1.38 -17.63
CA LEU A 62 8.01 0.55 -17.21
C LEU A 62 8.66 -0.26 -18.37
N ASP A 63 8.29 -0.01 -19.62
CA ASP A 63 8.74 -0.81 -20.79
C ASP A 63 10.09 -0.36 -21.40
N GLY A 64 10.75 0.63 -20.81
CA GLY A 64 12.06 1.13 -21.22
C GLY A 64 12.04 2.47 -21.98
N ARG A 65 10.87 3.11 -22.14
CA ARG A 65 10.76 4.43 -22.83
C ARG A 65 11.29 5.64 -22.06
N PHE A 66 11.68 5.44 -20.79
CA PHE A 66 12.27 6.46 -19.93
C PHE A 66 13.63 5.98 -19.42
N GLU A 67 14.61 5.90 -20.32
CA GLU A 67 15.92 5.32 -20.01
C GLU A 67 16.68 6.07 -18.91
N GLN A 68 16.46 7.38 -18.74
CA GLN A 68 17.12 8.20 -17.71
C GLN A 68 16.31 8.29 -16.39
N LEU A 69 15.19 7.57 -16.27
CA LEU A 69 14.33 7.67 -15.11
C LEU A 69 15.01 7.10 -13.87
N HIS A 70 15.22 7.95 -12.86
CA HIS A 70 15.81 7.56 -11.58
C HIS A 70 14.74 7.36 -10.50
N THR A 71 13.65 8.12 -10.54
CA THR A 71 12.60 8.10 -9.52
C THR A 71 11.24 7.89 -10.14
N LEU A 72 10.50 6.92 -9.61
CA LEU A 72 9.13 6.64 -10.01
C LEU A 72 8.22 6.46 -8.79
N ASP A 73 7.17 7.25 -8.72
CA ASP A 73 6.19 7.27 -7.61
C ASP A 73 4.79 7.02 -8.19
N ILE A 74 4.14 5.95 -7.75
CA ILE A 74 2.87 5.49 -8.31
C ILE A 74 1.81 5.37 -7.21
N GLU A 75 0.71 6.12 -7.33
CA GLU A 75 -0.52 5.90 -6.57
C GLU A 75 -1.56 5.19 -7.45
N LEU A 76 -1.85 3.91 -7.16
CA LEU A 76 -2.83 3.09 -7.85
C LEU A 76 -4.19 3.15 -7.16
N ALA A 77 -5.24 3.53 -7.88
CA ALA A 77 -6.60 3.49 -7.34
C ALA A 77 -7.11 2.05 -7.19
N ASN A 78 -6.89 1.20 -8.21
CA ASN A 78 -7.32 -0.17 -8.22
C ASN A 78 -6.30 -1.12 -8.86
N ILE A 79 -6.17 -2.33 -8.32
CA ILE A 79 -5.42 -3.42 -8.93
C ILE A 79 -6.45 -4.42 -9.45
N LEU A 80 -6.66 -4.43 -10.77
CA LEU A 80 -7.40 -5.49 -11.43
C LEU A 80 -6.42 -6.61 -11.81
N SER A 81 -6.93 -7.84 -11.90
CA SER A 81 -6.14 -8.98 -12.38
C SER A 81 -5.54 -8.61 -13.74
N PRO A 82 -4.21 -8.64 -13.91
CA PRO A 82 -3.63 -8.42 -15.22
C PRO A 82 -3.92 -9.65 -16.08
N SER A 83 -4.00 -9.41 -17.37
CA SER A 83 -3.89 -10.47 -18.38
C SER A 83 -2.43 -10.70 -18.82
N GLU A 84 -1.49 -9.78 -18.57
CA GLU A 84 -0.20 -9.76 -19.29
C GLU A 84 1.01 -9.16 -18.52
N ILE A 85 1.52 -9.83 -17.48
CA ILE A 85 2.81 -9.41 -16.85
C ILE A 85 4.04 -10.05 -17.54
N GLU A 86 3.87 -11.13 -18.29
CA GLU A 86 4.97 -12.06 -18.61
C GLU A 86 6.04 -11.57 -19.62
N ASN A 87 5.90 -10.39 -20.27
CA ASN A 87 6.77 -10.01 -21.40
C ASN A 87 7.51 -8.67 -21.30
N GLN A 88 7.78 -8.14 -20.10
CA GLN A 88 8.26 -6.75 -19.97
C GLN A 88 9.71 -6.61 -19.49
N ARG A 89 10.42 -5.62 -20.06
CA ARG A 89 11.86 -5.38 -19.88
C ARG A 89 12.22 -4.90 -18.47
N LYS A 90 13.47 -5.14 -18.04
CA LYS A 90 14.06 -4.56 -16.82
C LYS A 90 14.22 -3.04 -16.96
N ILE A 91 14.20 -2.31 -15.84
CA ILE A 91 14.50 -0.87 -15.80
C ILE A 91 15.79 -0.66 -15.01
N PRO A 92 16.96 -0.75 -15.66
CA PRO A 92 18.22 -0.84 -14.96
C PRO A 92 18.61 0.44 -14.21
N ASN A 93 18.12 1.61 -14.65
CA ASN A 93 18.54 2.92 -14.12
C ASN A 93 17.65 3.44 -12.99
N LEU A 94 16.53 2.77 -12.68
CA LEU A 94 15.65 3.22 -11.62
C LEU A 94 16.30 2.96 -10.26
N LYS A 95 16.44 4.03 -9.46
CA LYS A 95 17.05 4.00 -8.13
C LYS A 95 16.02 4.10 -7.02
N TYR A 96 14.93 4.81 -7.26
CA TYR A 96 13.89 5.10 -6.27
C TYR A 96 12.53 4.71 -6.81
N PHE A 97 11.82 3.85 -6.08
CA PHE A 97 10.48 3.43 -6.45
C PHE A 97 9.52 3.47 -5.27
N VAL A 98 8.34 4.08 -5.48
CA VAL A 98 7.25 4.07 -4.52
C VAL A 98 5.99 3.54 -5.19
N LEU A 99 5.34 2.57 -4.55
CA LEU A 99 4.06 2.02 -4.96
C LEU A 99 3.05 2.12 -3.83
N CYS A 100 2.00 2.89 -4.05
CA CYS A 100 0.88 3.07 -3.13
C CYS A 100 -0.42 2.54 -3.76
N CYS A 101 -0.92 1.41 -3.27
CA CYS A 101 -2.15 0.79 -3.73
C CYS A 101 -3.31 1.13 -2.81
N MET A 102 -4.30 1.83 -3.36
CA MET A 102 -5.43 2.37 -2.61
C MET A 102 -6.54 1.36 -2.37
N SER A 103 -6.72 0.41 -3.29
CA SER A 103 -7.67 -0.70 -3.11
C SER A 103 -6.99 -1.92 -2.50
N ARG A 104 -7.83 -2.85 -2.05
CA ARG A 104 -7.40 -4.17 -1.61
C ARG A 104 -7.06 -5.01 -2.84
N THR A 105 -5.89 -5.63 -2.85
CA THR A 105 -5.48 -6.63 -3.83
C THR A 105 -5.56 -8.04 -3.26
N TRP A 106 -5.61 -9.05 -4.12
CA TRP A 106 -5.45 -10.47 -3.78
C TRP A 106 -4.12 -11.03 -4.28
N TYR A 107 -3.34 -10.18 -4.95
CA TYR A 107 -2.31 -10.64 -5.86
C TYR A 107 -0.95 -10.08 -5.48
N TYR A 108 -0.57 -10.24 -4.21
CA TYR A 108 0.73 -9.81 -3.73
C TYR A 108 1.84 -10.59 -4.45
N ASP A 109 1.71 -11.92 -4.48
CA ASP A 109 2.71 -12.82 -5.06
C ASP A 109 2.69 -12.77 -6.60
N GLU A 110 1.51 -12.53 -7.20
CA GLU A 110 1.34 -12.57 -8.65
C GLU A 110 1.59 -11.20 -9.32
N LEU A 111 1.48 -10.07 -8.60
CA LEU A 111 1.61 -8.72 -9.19
C LEU A 111 2.70 -7.88 -8.55
N ILE A 112 2.66 -7.75 -7.23
CA ILE A 112 3.52 -6.82 -6.52
C ILE A 112 4.96 -7.33 -6.54
N LEU A 113 5.17 -8.60 -6.19
CA LEU A 113 6.52 -9.20 -6.21
C LEU A 113 7.14 -9.23 -7.61
N PRO A 114 6.47 -9.73 -8.68
CA PRO A 114 7.07 -9.76 -10.01
C PRO A 114 7.41 -8.37 -10.55
N LEU A 115 6.59 -7.36 -10.24
CA LEU A 115 6.91 -5.97 -10.56
C LEU A 115 8.20 -5.52 -9.85
N ILE A 116 8.26 -5.71 -8.54
CA ILE A 116 9.41 -5.32 -7.71
C ILE A 116 10.69 -5.99 -8.22
N TYR A 117 10.65 -7.29 -8.56
CA TYR A 117 11.81 -8.03 -9.06
C TYR A 117 12.39 -7.50 -10.38
N ARG A 118 11.59 -6.80 -11.20
CA ARG A 118 12.09 -6.14 -12.42
C ARG A 118 12.96 -4.92 -12.12
N MET A 119 12.92 -4.43 -10.88
CA MET A 119 13.64 -3.25 -10.39
C MET A 119 14.63 -3.67 -9.28
N SER A 120 15.32 -4.79 -9.45
CA SER A 120 16.23 -5.36 -8.43
C SER A 120 17.42 -4.47 -8.04
N ASN A 121 17.71 -3.43 -8.83
CA ASN A 121 18.82 -2.49 -8.58
C ASN A 121 18.39 -1.24 -7.78
N LEU A 122 17.17 -1.20 -7.24
CA LEU A 122 16.70 -0.08 -6.45
C LEU A 122 17.59 0.18 -5.23
N GLU A 123 17.88 1.45 -4.98
CA GLU A 123 18.51 1.93 -3.76
C GLU A 123 17.46 2.23 -2.69
N GLU A 124 16.25 2.65 -3.09
CA GLU A 124 15.13 2.89 -2.18
C GLU A 124 13.80 2.35 -2.71
N LEU A 125 13.03 1.74 -1.81
CA LEU A 125 11.73 1.17 -2.08
C LEU A 125 10.70 1.61 -1.03
N GLY A 126 9.56 2.13 -1.50
CA GLY A 126 8.39 2.45 -0.68
C GLY A 126 7.19 1.61 -1.10
N LEU A 127 6.58 0.85 -0.19
CA LEU A 127 5.39 0.04 -0.48
C LEU A 127 4.24 0.35 0.48
N SER A 128 3.10 0.80 -0.04
CA SER A 128 1.86 0.89 0.75
C SER A 128 0.77 0.10 0.02
N PHE A 129 0.22 -0.94 0.64
CA PHE A 129 -0.89 -1.68 0.04
C PHE A 129 -1.69 -2.47 1.08
N THR A 130 -2.89 -2.90 0.69
CA THR A 130 -3.68 -3.87 1.44
C THR A 130 -3.86 -5.12 0.60
N THR A 131 -3.50 -6.28 1.12
CA THR A 131 -3.65 -7.55 0.42
C THR A 131 -4.46 -8.56 1.23
N THR A 132 -5.07 -9.53 0.55
CA THR A 132 -5.63 -10.72 1.18
C THR A 132 -4.67 -11.88 1.02
N VAL A 133 -4.35 -12.55 2.11
CA VAL A 133 -3.41 -13.68 2.20
C VAL A 133 -4.17 -14.94 2.58
N LYS A 134 -3.68 -16.10 2.11
CA LYS A 134 -4.37 -17.38 2.32
C LYS A 134 -4.11 -17.98 3.69
N GLU A 135 -2.85 -17.98 4.14
CA GLU A 135 -2.42 -18.80 5.28
C GLU A 135 -1.77 -18.02 6.41
N THR A 136 -0.86 -17.10 6.09
CA THR A 136 -0.08 -16.32 7.05
C THR A 136 -0.07 -14.84 6.67
N PHE A 137 0.03 -13.97 7.67
CA PHE A 137 0.25 -12.55 7.42
C PHE A 137 1.59 -12.31 6.72
N ILE A 138 1.69 -11.19 6.01
CA ILE A 138 3.00 -10.70 5.58
C ILE A 138 3.70 -10.18 6.84
N ASP A 139 4.83 -10.79 7.17
CA ASP A 139 5.68 -10.49 8.30
C ASP A 139 7.11 -10.16 7.83
N GLY A 140 8.04 -9.99 8.77
CA GLY A 140 9.43 -9.67 8.47
C GLY A 140 10.15 -10.78 7.72
N ASN A 141 9.83 -12.05 8.00
CA ASN A 141 10.40 -13.20 7.29
C ASN A 141 9.94 -13.22 5.83
N ASN A 142 8.66 -12.97 5.58
CA ASN A 142 8.11 -12.88 4.22
C ASN A 142 8.80 -11.76 3.43
N LEU A 143 8.90 -10.56 3.99
CA LEU A 143 9.55 -9.42 3.31
C LEU A 143 11.04 -9.66 3.10
N LYS A 144 11.72 -10.32 4.05
CA LYS A 144 13.13 -10.69 3.91
C LYS A 144 13.34 -11.63 2.74
N GLN A 145 12.58 -12.72 2.68
CA GLN A 145 12.70 -13.73 1.63
C GLN A 145 12.32 -13.19 0.25
N ASN A 146 11.21 -12.44 0.18
CA ASN A 146 10.61 -12.02 -1.08
C ASN A 146 11.05 -10.64 -1.57
N ILE A 147 11.77 -9.84 -0.78
CA ILE A 147 12.20 -8.51 -1.22
C ILE A 147 13.68 -8.31 -0.89
N LEU A 148 14.02 -8.32 0.41
CA LEU A 148 15.35 -7.90 0.85
C LEU A 148 16.47 -8.79 0.29
N ASN A 149 16.27 -10.11 0.30
CA ASN A 149 17.25 -11.06 -0.24
C ASN A 149 17.46 -10.91 -1.75
N GLN A 150 16.48 -10.36 -2.48
CA GLN A 150 16.53 -10.19 -3.94
C GLN A 150 17.04 -8.80 -4.37
N MET A 151 17.18 -7.87 -3.43
CA MET A 151 17.51 -6.46 -3.70
C MET A 151 18.79 -6.03 -2.97
N SER A 152 19.93 -6.51 -3.45
CA SER A 152 21.23 -6.30 -2.80
C SER A 152 21.69 -4.83 -2.75
N GLN A 153 21.12 -3.95 -3.56
CA GLN A 153 21.44 -2.51 -3.58
C GLN A 153 20.51 -1.68 -2.69
N LEU A 154 19.48 -2.30 -2.10
CA LEU A 154 18.46 -1.59 -1.34
C LEU A 154 19.03 -1.07 -0.02
N LYS A 155 19.09 0.25 0.12
CA LYS A 155 19.58 0.95 1.32
C LYS A 155 18.44 1.36 2.23
N HIS A 156 17.31 1.77 1.64
CA HIS A 156 16.12 2.19 2.38
C HIS A 156 14.89 1.42 1.92
N PHE A 157 14.21 0.80 2.88
CA PHE A 157 12.93 0.14 2.65
C PHE A 157 11.88 0.68 3.61
N THR A 158 10.88 1.36 3.06
CA THR A 158 9.73 1.88 3.81
C THR A 158 8.48 1.16 3.38
N PHE A 159 7.60 0.85 4.32
CA PHE A 159 6.37 0.14 4.01
C PHE A 159 5.20 0.45 4.94
N ASP A 160 3.99 0.27 4.41
CA ASP A 160 2.68 0.34 5.06
C ASP A 160 1.81 -0.79 4.50
N ILE A 161 1.95 -2.00 5.05
CA ILE A 161 1.35 -3.21 4.51
C ILE A 161 0.24 -3.69 5.43
N ARG A 162 -0.94 -3.88 4.87
CA ARG A 162 -2.07 -4.50 5.56
C ARG A 162 -2.38 -5.85 4.96
N SER A 163 -2.24 -6.92 5.74
CA SER A 163 -2.60 -8.27 5.33
C SER A 163 -3.92 -8.66 5.98
N VAL A 164 -4.86 -9.14 5.17
CA VAL A 164 -6.13 -9.69 5.61
C VAL A 164 -6.09 -11.20 5.40
N MET A 165 -6.26 -11.98 6.45
CA MET A 165 -6.21 -13.43 6.41
C MET A 165 -7.58 -14.02 6.73
N PHE A 166 -7.91 -15.18 6.15
CA PHE A 166 -9.07 -15.96 6.58
C PHE A 166 -8.67 -16.96 7.66
N ILE A 167 -9.32 -16.90 8.81
CA ILE A 167 -9.09 -17.82 9.93
C ILE A 167 -9.86 -19.10 9.64
N LYS A 168 -9.15 -20.17 9.25
CA LYS A 168 -9.73 -21.50 9.05
C LYS A 168 -9.15 -22.47 10.08
N ASN A 169 -9.88 -22.72 11.17
CA ASN A 169 -9.53 -23.71 12.21
C ASN A 169 -8.10 -23.59 12.77
N GLN A 170 -7.46 -22.42 12.67
CA GLN A 170 -6.11 -22.21 13.18
C GLN A 170 -6.18 -22.09 14.71
N MET A 171 -5.45 -22.96 15.42
CA MET A 171 -5.36 -22.92 16.88
C MET A 171 -4.39 -21.86 17.39
N ASN A 172 -3.37 -21.53 16.60
CA ASN A 172 -2.33 -20.57 16.98
C ASN A 172 -2.38 -19.37 16.04
N LEU A 173 -2.92 -18.26 16.55
CA LEU A 173 -3.00 -17.00 15.84
C LEU A 173 -1.86 -16.09 16.34
N PRO A 174 -0.97 -15.58 15.46
CA PRO A 174 0.16 -14.76 15.90
C PRO A 174 -0.28 -13.47 16.59
N SER A 175 0.34 -13.13 17.71
CA SER A 175 0.20 -11.83 18.36
C SER A 175 0.92 -10.72 17.59
N LYS A 176 0.75 -9.47 18.00
CA LYS A 176 1.52 -8.36 17.41
C LYS A 176 3.01 -8.47 17.74
N GLU A 177 3.34 -8.98 18.93
CA GLU A 177 4.70 -9.27 19.39
C GLU A 177 5.33 -10.34 18.51
N ASP A 178 4.64 -11.46 18.27
CA ASP A 178 5.14 -12.54 17.39
C ASP A 178 5.46 -11.99 15.99
N ILE A 179 4.59 -11.14 15.44
CA ILE A 179 4.84 -10.49 14.14
C ILE A 179 6.04 -9.54 14.23
N GLN A 180 6.17 -8.73 15.28
CA GLN A 180 7.27 -7.78 15.45
C GLN A 180 8.62 -8.47 15.58
N GLU A 181 8.69 -9.61 16.26
CA GLU A 181 9.93 -10.39 16.44
C GLU A 181 10.52 -10.86 15.12
N THR A 182 9.69 -11.07 14.09
CA THR A 182 10.19 -11.43 12.74
C THR A 182 10.97 -10.32 12.04
N PHE A 183 10.97 -9.10 12.57
CA PHE A 183 11.69 -7.95 12.00
C PHE A 183 13.06 -7.70 12.67
N ILE A 184 13.54 -8.60 13.54
CA ILE A 184 14.77 -8.40 14.34
C ILE A 184 16.01 -8.07 13.49
N ASP A 185 16.07 -8.57 12.26
CA ASP A 185 17.20 -8.35 11.35
C ASP A 185 17.13 -7.01 10.58
N LEU A 186 15.99 -6.30 10.65
CA LEU A 186 15.79 -5.00 10.00
C LEU A 186 16.27 -3.87 10.90
N GLN A 187 17.59 -3.74 11.04
CA GLN A 187 18.24 -2.82 12.00
C GLN A 187 17.96 -1.33 11.73
N TYR A 188 17.55 -0.96 10.52
CA TYR A 188 17.51 0.43 10.08
C TYR A 188 16.15 1.11 10.27
N THR A 189 15.13 0.40 10.77
CA THR A 189 13.80 1.01 10.94
C THR A 189 13.02 0.38 12.09
N LYS A 190 12.52 1.22 13.00
CA LYS A 190 11.55 0.77 14.00
C LYS A 190 10.29 0.32 13.28
N ILE A 191 9.89 -0.94 13.48
CA ILE A 191 8.68 -1.51 12.88
C ILE A 191 7.56 -1.54 13.92
N ILE A 192 6.37 -1.12 13.51
CA ILE A 192 5.17 -1.21 14.32
C ILE A 192 4.23 -2.22 13.65
N SER A 193 3.72 -3.16 14.46
CA SER A 193 2.68 -4.10 14.07
C SER A 193 1.41 -3.84 14.88
N CYS A 194 0.26 -4.08 14.25
CA CYS A 194 -1.04 -4.16 14.90
C CYS A 194 -1.74 -5.40 14.35
N VAL A 195 -2.23 -6.27 15.23
CA VAL A 195 -2.92 -7.50 14.83
C VAL A 195 -4.27 -7.54 15.51
N ASP A 196 -5.31 -7.71 14.69
CA ASP A 196 -6.70 -7.79 15.12
C ASP A 196 -7.35 -9.07 14.57
N TYR A 197 -8.07 -9.78 15.42
CA TYR A 197 -8.80 -10.98 15.05
C TYR A 197 -10.30 -10.77 15.18
N PHE A 198 -10.96 -10.89 14.04
CA PHE A 198 -12.37 -10.68 13.83
C PHE A 198 -13.07 -12.04 13.71
N ARG A 199 -13.45 -12.61 14.86
CA ARG A 199 -13.95 -14.00 14.95
C ARG A 199 -15.25 -14.20 14.17
N GLU A 200 -16.15 -13.22 14.20
CA GLU A 200 -17.45 -13.27 13.51
C GLU A 200 -17.24 -13.49 12.01
N TYR A 201 -16.33 -12.71 11.41
CA TYR A 201 -16.03 -12.83 9.98
C TYR A 201 -14.99 -13.89 9.66
N LYS A 202 -14.47 -14.61 10.67
CA LYS A 202 -13.33 -15.53 10.53
C LYS A 202 -12.17 -14.85 9.80
N ARG A 203 -11.79 -13.65 10.24
CA ARG A 203 -10.75 -12.85 9.59
C ARG A 203 -9.71 -12.36 10.57
N GLY A 204 -8.45 -12.41 10.16
CA GLY A 204 -7.36 -11.69 10.80
C GLY A 204 -7.00 -10.45 9.98
N LEU A 205 -6.66 -9.36 10.65
CA LEU A 205 -6.05 -8.18 10.06
C LEU A 205 -4.71 -7.97 10.73
N CYS A 206 -3.65 -7.90 9.94
CA CYS A 206 -2.33 -7.47 10.39
C CYS A 206 -1.96 -6.21 9.63
N HIS A 207 -1.54 -5.18 10.35
CA HIS A 207 -0.99 -3.95 9.81
C HIS A 207 0.45 -3.81 10.30
N ILE A 208 1.40 -3.87 9.38
CA ILE A 208 2.81 -3.62 9.63
C ILE A 208 3.26 -2.37 8.90
N TYR A 209 4.12 -1.57 9.52
CA TYR A 209 4.70 -0.40 8.86
C TYR A 209 6.03 0.05 9.47
N SER A 210 6.81 0.71 8.63
CA SER A 210 8.04 1.40 9.00
C SER A 210 7.74 2.73 9.71
N TYR A 211 8.46 3.02 10.80
CA TYR A 211 8.39 4.30 11.51
C TYR A 211 9.51 5.27 11.06
N PRO A 212 9.22 6.57 10.84
CA PRO A 212 7.93 7.24 11.01
C PRO A 212 6.92 6.84 9.92
N PHE A 213 5.63 6.83 10.26
CA PHE A 213 4.57 6.59 9.29
C PHE A 213 4.38 7.82 8.39
N LEU A 214 4.71 7.68 7.11
CA LEU A 214 4.72 8.80 6.15
C LEU A 214 3.44 8.89 5.30
N MET A 215 2.52 7.94 5.41
CA MET A 215 1.36 7.91 4.52
C MET A 215 0.28 8.90 4.95
N ARG A 216 -0.39 9.51 3.96
CA ARG A 216 -1.50 10.45 4.20
C ARG A 216 -2.72 9.78 4.84
N ARG A 217 -2.88 8.47 4.67
CA ARG A 217 -4.10 7.74 5.10
C ARG A 217 -3.74 6.63 6.08
N PHE A 218 -4.47 6.56 7.18
CA PHE A 218 -4.40 5.46 8.13
C PHE A 218 -5.74 4.73 8.15
N LYS A 219 -5.78 3.51 7.61
CA LYS A 219 -7.02 2.77 7.37
C LYS A 219 -7.25 1.68 8.42
N ASN A 220 -8.52 1.46 8.77
CA ASN A 220 -9.03 0.39 9.63
C ASN A 220 -8.42 0.37 11.03
N VAL A 221 -8.39 1.54 11.69
CA VAL A 221 -7.96 1.64 13.08
C VAL A 221 -9.06 1.06 13.98
N THR A 222 -8.68 0.10 14.82
CA THR A 222 -9.53 -0.60 15.81
C THR A 222 -9.29 -0.05 17.21
N ASN A 223 -10.12 -0.44 18.19
CA ASN A 223 -9.97 -0.12 19.61
C ASN A 223 -8.60 -0.56 20.17
N ASN A 224 -7.98 -1.59 19.59
CA ASN A 224 -6.66 -2.10 19.98
C ASN A 224 -5.50 -1.18 19.54
N PHE A 225 -5.80 -0.09 18.84
CA PHE A 225 -4.81 0.92 18.49
C PHE A 225 -4.15 1.50 19.75
N ALA A 226 -2.84 1.26 19.84
CA ALA A 226 -2.00 1.66 20.97
C ALA A 226 -1.69 3.17 21.03
N GLY A 227 -2.10 3.93 20.01
CA GLY A 227 -1.75 5.34 19.88
C GLY A 227 -0.41 5.56 19.16
N GLY A 228 0.28 6.64 19.53
CA GLY A 228 1.49 7.14 18.85
C GLY A 228 1.25 8.50 18.19
N LEU A 229 2.25 9.06 17.52
CA LEU A 229 2.16 10.36 16.85
C LEU A 229 2.32 10.20 15.33
N TYR A 230 1.31 10.64 14.57
CA TYR A 230 1.24 10.44 13.12
C TYR A 230 1.00 11.78 12.41
N PRO A 231 2.02 12.66 12.34
CA PRO A 231 1.86 14.05 11.91
C PRO A 231 1.57 14.18 10.40
N TYR A 232 1.80 13.14 9.61
CA TYR A 232 1.59 13.12 8.16
C TYR A 232 0.21 12.60 7.75
N VAL A 233 -0.52 11.96 8.68
CA VAL A 233 -1.85 11.43 8.40
C VAL A 233 -2.85 12.57 8.33
N ARG A 234 -3.69 12.53 7.29
CA ARG A 234 -4.80 13.47 7.05
C ARG A 234 -6.15 12.78 7.04
N VAL A 235 -6.19 11.50 6.65
CA VAL A 235 -7.44 10.74 6.58
C VAL A 235 -7.31 9.51 7.44
N VAL A 236 -8.19 9.37 8.43
CA VAL A 236 -8.26 8.21 9.30
C VAL A 236 -9.56 7.47 9.03
N THR A 237 -9.49 6.15 8.90
CA THR A 237 -10.67 5.29 8.85
C THR A 237 -10.70 4.38 10.05
N LEU A 238 -11.77 4.48 10.84
CA LEU A 238 -12.03 3.65 12.01
C LEU A 238 -12.93 2.47 11.62
N TYR A 239 -12.62 1.30 12.15
CA TYR A 239 -13.42 0.08 11.99
C TYR A 239 -13.20 -0.78 13.23
N ASP A 240 -14.27 -1.32 13.80
CA ASP A 240 -14.17 -2.32 14.86
C ASP A 240 -15.43 -3.20 14.88
N GLU A 241 -15.26 -4.46 15.29
CA GLU A 241 -16.36 -5.36 15.66
C GLU A 241 -16.94 -4.98 17.03
N HIS A 242 -16.12 -4.44 17.93
CA HIS A 242 -16.55 -4.02 19.26
C HIS A 242 -17.18 -2.62 19.23
N PRO A 243 -17.92 -2.27 20.29
CA PRO A 243 -18.32 -0.90 20.51
C PRO A 243 -17.11 0.03 20.57
N PHE A 244 -17.18 1.19 19.93
CA PHE A 244 -16.13 2.20 20.06
C PHE A 244 -16.21 2.84 21.44
N GLU A 245 -15.12 2.78 22.18
CA GLU A 245 -15.03 3.34 23.53
C GLU A 245 -14.71 4.85 23.47
N HIS A 246 -15.13 5.60 24.49
CA HIS A 246 -14.80 7.02 24.57
C HIS A 246 -13.27 7.25 24.52
N GLU A 247 -12.53 6.45 25.28
CA GLU A 247 -11.07 6.55 25.36
C GLU A 247 -10.36 6.22 24.04
N PHE A 248 -11.00 5.42 23.18
CA PHE A 248 -10.49 5.18 21.84
C PHE A 248 -10.50 6.48 21.03
N PHE A 249 -11.58 7.27 21.06
CA PHE A 249 -11.62 8.54 20.35
C PHE A 249 -10.63 9.58 20.90
N ILE A 250 -10.38 9.58 22.22
CA ILE A 250 -9.32 10.40 22.81
C ILE A 250 -7.96 10.00 22.22
N ARG A 251 -7.63 8.70 22.20
CA ARG A 251 -6.39 8.20 21.59
C ARG A 251 -6.28 8.61 20.11
N ILE A 252 -7.34 8.48 19.33
CA ILE A 252 -7.37 8.91 17.92
C ILE A 252 -7.06 10.42 17.81
N SER A 253 -7.72 11.26 18.60
CA SER A 253 -7.53 12.72 18.53
C SER A 253 -6.08 13.15 18.84
N GLN A 254 -5.45 12.50 19.82
CA GLN A 254 -4.06 12.77 20.20
C GLN A 254 -3.07 12.25 19.17
N SER A 255 -3.38 11.11 18.56
CA SER A 255 -2.48 10.46 17.61
C SER A 255 -2.41 11.14 16.24
N PHE A 256 -3.49 11.80 15.82
CA PHE A 256 -3.61 12.37 14.48
C PHE A 256 -3.84 13.89 14.53
N PRO A 257 -2.84 14.69 14.95
CA PRO A 257 -3.01 16.12 15.21
C PRO A 257 -3.37 16.95 13.97
N CYS A 258 -3.10 16.41 12.78
CA CYS A 258 -3.37 17.06 11.49
C CYS A 258 -4.50 16.38 10.70
N MET A 259 -5.36 15.60 11.36
CA MET A 259 -6.45 14.89 10.68
C MET A 259 -7.45 15.87 10.06
N GLU A 260 -7.63 15.77 8.73
CA GLU A 260 -8.61 16.54 7.95
C GLU A 260 -9.95 15.79 7.82
N LYS A 261 -9.90 14.45 7.83
CA LYS A 261 -11.07 13.61 7.58
C LYS A 261 -11.06 12.36 8.45
N LEU A 262 -12.14 12.16 9.20
CA LEU A 262 -12.42 10.94 9.93
C LEU A 262 -13.56 10.17 9.22
N ILE A 263 -13.34 8.90 8.93
CA ILE A 263 -14.34 8.00 8.37
C ILE A 263 -14.60 6.90 9.39
N ILE A 264 -15.85 6.71 9.81
CA ILE A 264 -16.22 5.68 10.78
C ILE A 264 -17.07 4.62 10.08
N ASN A 265 -16.52 3.42 9.95
CA ASN A 265 -17.24 2.28 9.37
C ASN A 265 -17.91 1.49 10.49
N ASN A 266 -19.13 1.87 10.85
CA ASN A 266 -19.90 1.17 11.88
C ASN A 266 -21.02 0.32 11.25
N ARG A 267 -20.72 -0.94 10.93
CA ARG A 267 -21.66 -1.84 10.25
C ARG A 267 -22.86 -2.26 11.10
N TYR A 268 -22.68 -2.30 12.42
CA TYR A 268 -23.71 -2.74 13.37
C TYR A 268 -23.92 -1.69 14.45
N GLY A 269 -25.14 -1.62 14.99
CA GLY A 269 -25.44 -0.76 16.13
C GLY A 269 -24.66 -1.19 17.38
N GLN A 270 -24.40 -0.28 18.32
CA GLN A 270 -23.61 -0.57 19.53
C GLN A 270 -24.17 -1.74 20.33
N ASN A 271 -25.48 -1.78 20.55
CA ASN A 271 -26.16 -2.85 21.30
C ASN A 271 -26.02 -4.22 20.62
N GLN A 272 -25.91 -4.26 19.28
CA GLN A 272 -25.67 -5.52 18.56
C GLN A 272 -24.26 -6.02 18.84
N LYS A 273 -23.27 -5.12 18.80
CA LYS A 273 -21.86 -5.43 19.08
C LYS A 273 -21.64 -5.93 20.52
N GLU A 274 -22.34 -5.36 21.49
CA GLU A 274 -22.32 -5.81 22.88
C GLU A 274 -22.84 -7.25 23.05
N SER A 275 -23.92 -7.59 22.34
CA SER A 275 -24.49 -8.94 22.39
C SER A 275 -23.53 -10.02 21.86
N TYR A 276 -22.69 -9.68 20.87
CA TYR A 276 -21.68 -10.59 20.32
C TYR A 276 -20.50 -10.80 21.25
N LYS A 277 -20.07 -9.76 21.98
CA LYS A 277 -19.01 -9.86 22.99
C LYS A 277 -19.36 -10.92 24.05
N LEU A 278 -20.61 -10.89 24.53
CA LEU A 278 -21.12 -11.84 25.53
C LEU A 278 -21.21 -13.30 25.04
N MET A 279 -21.33 -13.53 23.72
CA MET A 279 -21.33 -14.88 23.15
C MET A 279 -19.91 -15.43 22.98
N ASN A 280 -18.95 -14.58 22.61
CA ASN A 280 -17.55 -14.98 22.42
C ASN A 280 -16.78 -15.19 23.72
N ASP A 281 -17.17 -14.55 24.82
CA ASP A 281 -16.56 -14.76 26.15
C ASP A 281 -17.03 -16.08 26.82
N LYS A 282 -18.03 -16.75 26.25
CA LYS A 282 -18.60 -18.02 26.77
C LYS A 282 -18.14 -19.28 26.01
N SER A 283 -17.28 -19.12 25.01
CA SER A 283 -16.74 -20.20 24.15
C SER A 283 -15.24 -20.34 24.30
#